data_AF-A0A6G4ZSM2-F1
#
_entry.id   AF-A0A6G4ZSM2-F1
#
_cell.length_a   1.000
_cell.length_b   1.000
_cell.length_c   1.000
_cell.angle_alpha   90.00
_cell.angle_beta   90.00
_cell.angle_gamma   90.00
#
_symmetry.space_group_name_H-M   'P 1'
#
loop_
_entity.id
_entity.type
_entity.pdbx_description
1 polymer ?
#
loop_
_entity_poly.entity_id
_entity_poly.type
_entity_poly.pdbx_seq_one_letter_code
_entity_poly.pdbx_strand_id
1 'polypeptide(L)'
;MQVNSKRIDHLGIIAGVVKDLKIVELINRRIPQDPREEISVGEAIVGMIINGLGFSDRPMSLTPQFFQSKAMGRLFREEVTGDHFKSS
;
A
#
# COMPACT_ATOMS: atom_id res chain seq x y z
N MET A 1 19.36 20.98 -6.58
CA MET A 1 19.03 19.56 -6.32
C MET A 1 17.91 19.53 -5.29
N GLN A 2 16.65 19.33 -5.71
CA GLN A 2 15.53 19.19 -4.77
C GLN A 2 15.54 17.76 -4.21
N VAL A 3 15.79 17.64 -2.90
CA VAL A 3 15.68 16.36 -2.19
C VAL A 3 14.23 16.22 -1.73
N ASN A 4 13.46 15.34 -2.38
CA ASN A 4 12.10 14.99 -1.95
C ASN A 4 12.19 13.88 -0.90
N SER A 5 12.15 14.23 0.37
CA SER A 5 12.16 13.26 1.47
C SER A 5 10.74 12.82 1.81
N LYS A 6 10.41 11.56 1.56
CA LYS A 6 9.14 10.94 1.98
C LYS A 6 9.35 10.17 3.29
N ARG A 7 8.48 10.38 4.28
CA ARG A 7 8.56 9.72 5.60
C ARG A 7 8.06 8.28 5.49
N ILE A 8 8.88 7.34 5.93
CA ILE A 8 8.56 5.90 5.96
C ILE A 8 8.07 5.47 7.37
N ASP A 9 8.59 6.06 8.45
CA ASP A 9 8.20 5.83 9.85
C ASP A 9 7.97 4.31 10.17
N HIS A 10 7.00 3.97 11.03
CA HIS A 10 6.66 2.58 11.37
C HIS A 10 6.07 1.77 10.21
N LEU A 11 5.62 2.44 9.13
CA LEU A 11 5.09 1.79 7.93
C LEU A 11 6.17 1.01 7.18
N GLY A 12 7.45 1.42 7.30
CA GLY A 12 8.57 0.68 6.73
C GLY A 12 8.77 -0.69 7.37
N ILE A 13 8.55 -0.79 8.69
CA ILE A 13 8.65 -2.07 9.41
C ILE A 13 7.52 -2.99 8.97
N ILE A 14 6.29 -2.48 8.91
CA ILE A 14 5.11 -3.24 8.47
C ILE A 14 5.30 -3.72 7.03
N ALA A 15 5.74 -2.85 6.12
CA ALA A 15 6.02 -3.22 4.73
C ALA A 15 7.14 -4.28 4.63
N GLY A 16 8.18 -4.17 5.47
CA GLY A 16 9.23 -5.19 5.58
C GLY A 16 8.67 -6.55 5.99
N VAL A 17 7.89 -6.60 7.07
CA VAL A 17 7.25 -7.84 7.56
C VAL A 17 6.30 -8.44 6.52
N VAL A 18 5.48 -7.62 5.86
CA VAL A 18 4.58 -8.05 4.78
C VAL A 18 5.36 -8.73 3.65
N LYS A 19 6.50 -8.15 3.26
CA LYS A 19 7.36 -8.68 2.21
C LYS A 19 8.04 -9.98 2.64
N ASP A 20 8.58 -10.02 3.85
CA ASP A 20 9.26 -11.21 4.40
C ASP A 20 8.31 -12.41 4.48
N LEU A 21 7.05 -12.16 4.86
CA LEU A 21 6.01 -13.18 4.95
C LEU A 21 5.36 -13.52 3.59
N LYS A 22 5.70 -12.81 2.51
CA LYS A 22 5.12 -12.98 1.17
C LYS A 22 3.59 -12.95 1.19
N ILE A 23 3.02 -11.99 1.94
CA ILE A 23 1.57 -11.90 2.17
C ILE A 23 0.83 -11.63 0.85
N VAL A 24 1.36 -10.75 0.00
CA VAL A 24 0.76 -10.44 -1.31
C VAL A 24 0.67 -11.70 -2.15
N GLU A 25 1.73 -12.49 -2.23
CA GLU A 25 1.79 -13.72 -3.01
C GLU A 25 0.92 -14.83 -2.40
N LEU A 26 0.76 -14.87 -1.08
CA LEU A 26 -0.17 -15.80 -0.42
C LEU A 26 -1.63 -15.48 -0.75
N ILE A 27 -1.98 -14.20 -0.82
CA ILE A 27 -3.34 -13.73 -1.16
C ILE A 27 -3.61 -13.93 -2.64
N ASN A 28 -2.71 -13.47 -3.52
CA ASN A 28 -2.89 -13.55 -4.97
C ASN A 28 -2.95 -15.01 -5.48
N ARG A 29 -2.36 -15.97 -4.75
CA ARG A 29 -2.52 -17.41 -5.03
C ARG A 29 -3.94 -17.94 -4.76
N ARG A 30 -4.69 -17.27 -3.88
CA ARG A 30 -6.06 -17.68 -3.48
C ARG A 30 -7.13 -16.87 -4.20
N ILE A 31 -6.82 -15.62 -4.52
CA ILE A 31 -7.73 -14.69 -5.17
C ILE A 31 -7.06 -14.24 -6.48
N PRO A 32 -7.45 -14.80 -7.63
CA PRO A 32 -6.91 -14.38 -8.92
C PRO A 32 -7.28 -12.91 -9.18
N GLN A 33 -6.35 -12.16 -9.74
CA GLN A 33 -6.54 -10.75 -10.08
C GLN A 33 -7.46 -10.62 -11.30
N ASP A 34 -8.45 -9.73 -11.22
CA ASP A 34 -9.23 -9.32 -12.39
C ASP A 34 -8.36 -8.43 -13.28
N PRO A 35 -8.27 -8.68 -14.61
CA PRO A 35 -7.46 -7.88 -15.53
C PRO A 35 -7.80 -6.39 -15.58
N ARG A 36 -8.98 -5.99 -15.09
CA ARG A 36 -9.43 -4.59 -15.02
C ARG A 36 -8.89 -3.86 -13.79
N GLU A 37 -8.36 -4.58 -12.81
CA GLU A 37 -7.83 -4.02 -11.56
C GLU A 37 -6.35 -3.65 -11.72
N GLU A 38 -6.02 -2.39 -11.44
CA GLU A 38 -4.65 -1.86 -11.55
C GLU A 38 -3.71 -2.38 -10.46
N ILE A 39 -4.27 -2.78 -9.30
CA ILE A 39 -3.55 -3.39 -8.18
C ILE A 39 -4.16 -4.76 -7.85
N SER A 40 -3.32 -5.69 -7.41
CA SER A 40 -3.78 -7.00 -6.97
C SER A 40 -4.51 -6.93 -5.62
N VAL A 41 -5.35 -7.92 -5.35
CA VAL A 41 -6.07 -8.03 -4.07
C VAL A 41 -5.10 -8.09 -2.88
N GLY A 42 -3.95 -8.75 -3.04
CA GLY A 42 -2.88 -8.74 -2.04
C GLY A 42 -2.31 -7.35 -1.77
N GLU A 43 -2.07 -6.56 -2.82
CA GLU A 43 -1.59 -5.17 -2.69
C GLU A 43 -2.63 -4.26 -2.04
N ALA A 44 -3.91 -4.42 -2.39
CA ALA A 44 -5.01 -3.68 -1.77
C ALA A 44 -5.09 -3.97 -0.26
N ILE A 45 -5.04 -5.24 0.15
CA ILE A 45 -5.07 -5.65 1.56
C ILE A 45 -3.85 -5.11 2.32
N VAL A 46 -2.65 -5.17 1.73
CA VAL A 46 -1.45 -4.58 2.33
C VAL A 46 -1.60 -3.06 2.48
N GLY A 47 -2.17 -2.39 1.48
CA GLY A 47 -2.52 -0.97 1.56
C GLY A 47 -3.47 -0.67 2.71
N MET A 48 -4.47 -1.53 2.94
CA MET A 48 -5.38 -1.42 4.09
C MET A 48 -4.67 -1.66 5.42
N ILE A 49 -3.74 -2.61 5.52
CA ILE A 49 -2.95 -2.87 6.73
C ILE A 49 -2.05 -1.68 7.06
N ILE A 50 -1.34 -1.15 6.06
CA ILE A 50 -0.48 0.03 6.19
C ILE A 50 -1.30 1.27 6.58
N ASN A 51 -2.52 1.39 6.05
CA ASN A 51 -3.44 2.47 6.40
C ASN A 51 -4.01 2.32 7.81
N GLY A 52 -4.52 1.13 8.17
CA GLY A 52 -5.15 0.85 9.46
C GLY A 52 -4.19 0.83 10.65
N LEU A 53 -2.93 0.43 10.45
CA LEU A 53 -1.89 0.46 11.49
C LEU A 53 -1.15 1.82 11.57
N GLY A 54 -1.45 2.73 10.63
CA GLY A 54 -0.75 3.99 10.39
C GLY A 54 -1.05 5.15 11.34
N PHE A 55 -1.80 4.93 12.43
CA PHE A 55 -2.46 5.95 13.25
C PHE A 55 -3.44 6.83 12.47
N SER A 56 -4.73 6.55 12.56
CA SER A 56 -5.78 7.52 12.26
C SER A 56 -7.04 7.14 13.00
N ASP A 57 -7.54 8.02 13.87
CA ASP A 57 -8.93 8.03 14.37
C ASP A 57 -9.95 8.31 13.24
N ARG A 58 -9.60 7.96 12.00
CA ARG A 58 -10.40 8.16 10.79
C ARG A 58 -10.79 6.79 10.23
N PRO A 59 -11.99 6.66 9.66
CA PRO A 59 -12.43 5.42 9.04
C PRO A 59 -11.40 4.90 8.03
N MET A 60 -11.19 3.58 8.01
CA MET A 60 -10.40 2.89 6.98
C MET A 60 -10.94 3.27 5.60
N SER A 61 -10.28 4.21 4.94
CA SER A 61 -10.56 4.55 3.55
C SER A 61 -9.27 4.47 2.75
N LEU A 62 -9.30 3.72 1.65
CA LEU A 62 -8.29 3.80 0.60
C LEU A 62 -8.49 5.13 -0.14
N THR A 63 -8.24 6.23 0.55
CA THR A 63 -8.29 7.56 -0.05
C THR A 63 -6.89 7.93 -0.52
N PRO A 64 -6.72 8.36 -1.79
CA PRO A 64 -5.41 8.71 -2.34
C PRO A 64 -4.64 9.72 -1.48
N GLN A 65 -5.35 10.60 -0.78
CA GLN A 65 -4.80 11.61 0.12
C GLN A 65 -3.95 11.03 1.25
N PHE A 66 -4.28 9.83 1.77
CA PHE A 66 -3.43 9.14 2.76
C PHE A 66 -2.07 8.75 2.17
N PHE A 67 -2.09 8.27 0.93
CA PHE A 67 -0.93 7.71 0.23
C PHE A 67 -0.06 8.77 -0.46
N GLN A 68 -0.57 9.97 -0.71
CA GLN A 68 0.14 11.06 -1.41
C GLN A 68 1.49 11.44 -0.78
N SER A 69 1.58 11.45 0.56
CA SER A 69 2.82 11.81 1.28
C SER A 69 3.77 10.63 1.53
N LYS A 70 3.36 9.40 1.17
CA LYS A 70 4.09 8.16 1.47
C LYS A 70 4.98 7.72 0.31
N ALA A 71 6.06 7.01 0.64
CA ALA A 71 7.01 6.48 -0.33
C ALA A 71 6.46 5.22 -1.04
N MET A 72 5.40 5.40 -1.83
CA MET A 72 4.63 4.30 -2.45
C MET A 72 5.49 3.30 -3.21
N GLY A 73 6.43 3.79 -4.04
CA GLY A 73 7.36 2.93 -4.77
C GLY A 73 8.25 2.04 -3.89
N ARG A 74 8.53 2.47 -2.65
CA ARG A 74 9.28 1.67 -1.67
C ARG A 74 8.40 0.73 -0.83
N LEU A 75 7.12 1.07 -0.66
CA LEU A 75 6.17 0.27 0.12
C LEU A 75 5.55 -0.86 -0.71
N PHE A 76 5.42 -0.64 -2.02
CA PHE A 76 4.82 -1.57 -2.96
C PHE A 76 5.83 -1.88 -4.08
N ARG A 77 5.58 -1.36 -5.28
CA ARG A 77 6.45 -1.43 -6.47
C ARG A 77 6.59 -0.04 -7.08
N GLU A 78 7.65 0.18 -7.85
CA GLU A 78 8.04 1.50 -8.36
C GLU A 78 6.92 2.27 -9.08
N GLU A 79 6.04 1.54 -9.77
CA GLU A 79 4.93 2.12 -10.56
C GLU A 79 3.66 2.41 -9.74
N VAL A 80 3.58 1.96 -8.49
CA VAL A 80 2.40 2.20 -7.65
C VAL A 80 2.45 3.61 -7.06
N THR A 81 1.47 4.43 -7.46
CA THR A 81 1.14 5.74 -6.89
C THR A 81 -0.06 5.67 -5.95
N GLY A 82 -0.28 6.73 -5.16
CA GLY A 82 -1.45 6.83 -4.27
C GLY A 82 -2.79 6.86 -5.00
N ASP A 83 -2.81 7.26 -6.28
CA ASP A 83 -4.03 7.34 -7.07
C ASP A 83 -4.58 5.95 -7.43
N HIS A 84 -3.77 4.89 -7.40
CA HIS A 84 -4.29 3.52 -7.60
C HIS A 84 -5.17 3.05 -6.42
N PHE A 85 -5.06 3.69 -5.26
CA PHE A 85 -5.88 3.39 -4.09
C PHE A 85 -7.04 4.38 -4.03
N LYS A 86 -7.98 4.31 -4.98
CA LYS A 86 -9.25 5.05 -4.98
C LYS A 86 -10.37 4.11 -4.53
N SER A 87 -11.02 4.40 -3.41
CA SER A 87 -12.37 3.86 -3.17
C SER A 87 -13.32 4.44 -4.20
N SER A 88 -14.07 3.58 -4.89
CA SER A 88 -15.20 4.00 -5.72
C SER A 88 -16.30 4.67 -4.90
#